data_AF-A0A238Y6E6-F1
#
_entry.id   AF-A0A238Y6E6-F1
#
_cell.length_a   1.000
_cell.length_b   1.000
_cell.length_c   1.000
_cell.angle_alpha   90.00
_cell.angle_beta   90.00
_cell.angle_gamma   90.00
#
_symmetry.space_group_name_H-M   'P 1'
#
loop_
_entity.id
_entity.type
_entity.pdbx_description
1 polymer ?
#
loop_
_entity_poly.entity_id
_entity_poly.type
_entity_poly.pdbx_seq_one_letter_code
_entity_poly.pdbx_strand_id
1 'polypeptide(L)'
;MATSRVVADSLPFRWDLVTPDQLGSLLDDSVAPDLSFLDDLVACTGKVLARSGDGDLIFVGRSLDSMFDLLGGVLAGSARAQRLHRLPLSFQRPAIGCDPRYRRFRRRPLTSEEVAQGRRFLAAVGLAPHALARRDRPAVLVDVVDGGGTFTELFTLVRDWIDEEREPWPVIRRKLRFVGVTSRCKTSPNTYRWQQHAAWTQTLPAAAVANVSLERWVWSYFGDHQVKLTRSFRPDRWTAEAEGPDRDERTRQALTEAAALVAYGRSRAGRQAVARAVGRDPALSHPWLRTLVTNLATG
;
A
#
# COMPACT_ATOMS: atom_id res chain seq x y z
N MET A 1 -12.73 -13.91 -16.19
CA MET A 1 -11.89 -14.76 -15.29
C MET A 1 -10.48 -15.01 -15.85
N ALA A 2 -10.30 -15.37 -17.12
CA ALA A 2 -8.97 -15.59 -17.72
C ALA A 2 -8.02 -14.37 -17.64
N THR A 3 -8.53 -13.15 -17.89
CA THR A 3 -7.73 -11.91 -17.85
C THR A 3 -7.19 -11.57 -16.46
N SER A 4 -7.92 -11.91 -15.39
CA SER A 4 -7.48 -11.66 -14.02
C SER A 4 -6.36 -12.60 -13.59
N ARG A 5 -6.32 -13.81 -14.14
CA ARG A 5 -5.30 -14.81 -13.85
C ARG A 5 -3.99 -14.46 -14.56
N VAL A 6 -4.06 -14.07 -15.84
CA VAL A 6 -2.90 -13.61 -16.61
C VAL A 6 -2.22 -12.38 -15.97
N VAL A 7 -2.99 -11.44 -15.40
CA VAL A 7 -2.39 -10.29 -14.71
C VAL A 7 -1.75 -10.70 -13.38
N ALA A 8 -2.36 -11.63 -12.63
CA ALA A 8 -1.74 -12.19 -11.43
C ALA A 8 -0.41 -12.88 -11.73
N ASP A 9 -0.32 -13.59 -12.85
CA ASP A 9 0.90 -14.27 -13.30
C ASP A 9 2.00 -13.29 -13.76
N SER A 10 1.64 -12.04 -14.09
CA SER A 10 2.59 -10.97 -14.46
C SER A 10 3.02 -10.07 -13.28
N LEU A 11 2.40 -10.21 -12.11
CA LEU A 11 2.84 -9.53 -10.90
C LEU A 11 4.03 -10.28 -10.27
N PRO A 12 4.90 -9.58 -9.52
CA PRO A 12 5.95 -10.25 -8.76
C PRO A 12 5.34 -11.31 -7.85
N PHE A 13 5.86 -12.53 -7.93
CA PHE A 13 5.48 -13.60 -7.03
C PHE A 13 5.56 -13.13 -5.58
N ARG A 14 4.54 -13.48 -4.78
CA ARG A 14 4.56 -13.31 -3.34
C ARG A 14 3.95 -14.54 -2.67
N TRP A 15 4.64 -15.03 -1.65
CA TRP A 15 4.17 -16.08 -0.77
C TRP A 15 2.83 -15.72 -0.12
N ASP A 16 1.87 -16.64 -0.13
CA ASP A 16 0.66 -16.50 0.68
C ASP A 16 0.97 -16.88 2.13
N LEU A 17 1.03 -15.86 2.99
CA LEU A 17 1.34 -16.01 4.41
C LEU A 17 0.08 -16.16 5.27
N VAL A 18 -1.10 -15.86 4.70
CA VAL A 18 -2.38 -16.02 5.39
C VAL A 18 -2.80 -17.48 5.37
N THR A 19 -2.50 -18.22 4.30
CA THR A 19 -2.61 -19.69 4.25
C THR A 19 -1.21 -20.33 4.22
N PRO A 20 -0.59 -20.56 5.40
CA PRO A 20 0.83 -20.92 5.51
C PRO A 20 1.16 -22.32 5.01
N ASP A 21 0.17 -23.13 4.60
CA ASP A 21 0.37 -24.49 4.09
C ASP A 21 1.33 -24.54 2.87
N GLN A 22 1.54 -23.40 2.20
CA GLN A 22 2.49 -23.26 1.09
C GLN A 22 3.95 -23.06 1.52
N LEU A 23 4.22 -22.81 2.81
CA LEU A 23 5.57 -22.53 3.32
C LEU A 23 6.39 -23.80 3.60
N GLY A 24 5.74 -24.94 3.82
CA GLY A 24 6.42 -26.21 4.13
C GLY A 24 7.41 -26.06 5.28
N SER A 25 8.60 -26.66 5.14
CA SER A 25 9.70 -26.59 6.12
C SER A 25 10.61 -25.37 5.97
N LEU A 26 10.21 -24.36 5.18
CA LEU A 26 11.08 -23.22 4.82
C LEU A 26 11.45 -22.34 6.04
N LEU A 27 10.70 -22.47 7.13
CA LEU A 27 10.87 -21.69 8.35
C LEU A 27 11.29 -22.53 9.57
N ASP A 28 11.50 -23.83 9.44
CA ASP A 28 11.66 -24.76 10.56
C ASP A 28 12.87 -24.44 11.47
N ASP A 29 13.90 -23.78 10.93
CA ASP A 29 15.10 -23.35 11.66
C ASP A 29 15.28 -21.81 11.69
N SER A 30 14.20 -21.07 11.45
CA SER A 30 14.27 -19.60 11.41
C SER A 30 14.41 -18.99 12.82
N VAL A 31 15.34 -18.05 12.97
CA VAL A 31 15.48 -17.26 14.20
C VAL A 31 14.32 -16.27 14.29
N ALA A 32 13.72 -16.15 15.48
CA ALA A 32 12.66 -15.18 15.71
C ALA A 32 13.09 -13.77 15.26
N PRO A 33 12.29 -13.07 14.45
CA PRO A 33 12.68 -11.79 13.88
C PRO A 33 12.61 -10.69 14.95
N ASP A 34 13.47 -9.69 14.86
CA ASP A 34 13.34 -8.49 15.67
C ASP A 34 12.15 -7.66 15.18
N LEU A 35 11.11 -7.57 16.02
CA LEU A 35 9.90 -6.79 15.77
C LEU A 35 9.84 -5.55 16.67
N SER A 36 10.98 -4.94 16.98
CA SER A 36 11.10 -3.70 17.76
C SER A 36 10.21 -2.54 17.25
N PHE A 37 9.81 -2.56 15.98
CA PHE A 37 8.90 -1.59 15.36
C PHE A 37 7.39 -1.86 15.55
N LEU A 38 7.00 -2.99 16.15
CA LEU A 38 5.64 -3.52 16.10
C LEU A 38 4.59 -2.56 16.70
N ASP A 39 4.88 -1.94 17.84
CA ASP A 39 3.92 -1.04 18.51
C ASP A 39 3.62 0.20 17.67
N ASP A 40 4.65 0.80 17.06
CA ASP A 40 4.50 1.94 16.14
C ASP A 40 3.79 1.53 14.85
N LEU A 41 4.07 0.32 14.33
CA LEU A 41 3.36 -0.24 13.18
C LEU A 41 1.87 -0.44 13.50
N VAL A 42 1.51 -1.02 14.65
CA VAL A 42 0.12 -1.21 15.07
C VAL A 42 -0.60 0.12 15.23
N ALA A 43 0.03 1.09 15.91
CA ALA A 43 -0.54 2.42 16.09
C ALA A 43 -0.77 3.14 14.74
N CYS A 44 0.18 3.02 13.81
CA CYS A 44 0.07 3.57 12.46
C CYS A 44 -1.03 2.87 11.66
N THR A 45 -1.09 1.54 11.71
CA THR A 45 -2.09 0.70 11.04
C THR A 45 -3.51 1.09 11.47
N GLY A 46 -3.74 1.30 12.78
CA GLY A 46 -5.03 1.76 13.28
C GLY A 46 -5.46 3.11 12.70
N LYS A 47 -4.52 4.06 12.56
CA LYS A 47 -4.78 5.37 11.95
C LYS A 47 -5.03 5.28 10.44
N VAL A 48 -4.31 4.41 9.73
CA VAL A 48 -4.54 4.14 8.30
C VAL A 48 -5.96 3.57 8.10
N LEU A 49 -6.34 2.57 8.89
CA LEU A 49 -7.70 2.02 8.89
C LEU A 49 -8.73 3.11 9.18
N ALA A 50 -8.53 3.92 10.23
CA ALA A 50 -9.44 5.01 10.60
C ALA A 50 -9.66 6.03 9.44
N ARG A 51 -8.60 6.34 8.70
CA ARG A 51 -8.62 7.36 7.62
C ARG A 51 -8.98 6.80 6.25
N SER A 52 -9.09 5.48 6.12
CA SER A 52 -9.45 4.80 4.86
C SER A 52 -10.88 5.12 4.38
N GLY A 53 -11.80 5.50 5.26
CA GLY A 53 -13.19 5.78 4.89
C GLY A 53 -13.98 4.55 4.43
N ASP A 54 -13.77 3.42 5.11
CA ASP A 54 -14.31 2.09 4.78
C ASP A 54 -13.92 1.56 3.39
N GLY A 55 -12.86 2.11 2.81
CA GLY A 55 -12.40 1.75 1.47
C GLY A 55 -11.62 0.46 1.39
N ASP A 56 -11.41 0.01 0.16
CA ASP A 56 -10.52 -1.11 -0.15
C ASP A 56 -9.08 -0.59 -0.15
N LEU A 57 -8.22 -1.20 0.67
CA LEU A 57 -6.83 -0.77 0.84
C LEU A 57 -5.95 -1.39 -0.23
N ILE A 58 -5.26 -0.53 -0.97
CA ILE A 58 -4.33 -0.90 -2.04
C ILE A 58 -2.95 -0.40 -1.63
N PHE A 59 -2.09 -1.31 -1.19
CA PHE A 59 -0.73 -1.01 -0.77
C PHE A 59 0.16 -0.82 -2.00
N VAL A 60 0.65 0.40 -2.18
CA VAL A 60 1.48 0.78 -3.33
C VAL A 60 2.94 0.53 -3.00
N GLY A 61 3.66 -0.08 -3.95
CA GLY A 61 5.06 -0.45 -3.75
C GLY A 61 5.22 -1.57 -2.74
N ARG A 62 6.34 -1.55 -2.00
CA ARG A 62 6.73 -2.62 -1.05
C ARG A 62 7.08 -2.07 0.34
N SER A 63 7.01 -0.76 0.52
CA SER A 63 7.49 -0.11 1.73
C SER A 63 6.61 -0.47 2.93
N LEU A 64 5.30 -0.61 2.72
CA LEU A 64 4.33 -1.02 3.74
C LEU A 64 3.89 -2.48 3.63
N ASP A 65 4.71 -3.36 3.05
CA ASP A 65 4.40 -4.79 3.01
C ASP A 65 4.18 -5.36 4.43
N SER A 66 4.94 -4.91 5.45
CA SER A 66 4.70 -5.30 6.85
C SER A 66 3.32 -4.92 7.38
N MET A 67 2.78 -3.77 6.96
CA MET A 67 1.41 -3.37 7.33
C MET A 67 0.38 -4.25 6.62
N PHE A 68 0.63 -4.58 5.35
CA PHE A 68 -0.19 -5.53 4.59
C PHE A 68 -0.20 -6.90 5.27
N ASP A 69 0.96 -7.41 5.69
CA ASP A 69 1.10 -8.71 6.36
C ASP A 69 0.39 -8.73 7.72
N LEU A 70 0.60 -7.69 8.55
CA LEU A 70 -0.14 -7.51 9.80
C LEU A 70 -1.66 -7.53 9.57
N LEU A 71 -2.15 -6.74 8.60
CA LEU A 71 -3.58 -6.67 8.28
C LEU A 71 -4.13 -7.97 7.69
N GLY A 72 -3.31 -8.70 6.93
CA GLY A 72 -3.64 -10.04 6.42
C GLY A 72 -3.96 -11.01 7.56
N GLY A 73 -3.18 -10.98 8.64
CA GLY A 73 -3.48 -11.72 9.87
C GLY A 73 -4.71 -11.20 10.61
N VAL A 74 -4.78 -9.88 10.83
CA VAL A 74 -5.88 -9.22 11.58
C VAL A 74 -7.24 -9.49 10.94
N LEU A 75 -7.32 -9.41 9.62
CA LEU A 75 -8.57 -9.55 8.88
C LEU A 75 -8.83 -10.99 8.40
N ALA A 76 -7.93 -11.95 8.67
CA ALA A 76 -8.06 -13.34 8.26
C ALA A 76 -9.42 -13.92 8.67
N GLY A 77 -10.11 -14.56 7.71
CA GLY A 77 -11.44 -15.15 7.92
C GLY A 77 -12.61 -14.15 7.92
N SER A 78 -12.37 -12.87 7.64
CA SER A 78 -13.42 -11.86 7.53
C SER A 78 -13.69 -11.46 6.07
N ALA A 79 -14.91 -10.98 5.77
CA ALA A 79 -15.22 -10.38 4.46
C ALA A 79 -14.36 -9.14 4.14
N ARG A 80 -13.67 -8.56 5.12
CA ARG A 80 -12.73 -7.46 4.91
C ARG A 80 -11.36 -7.92 4.41
N ALA A 81 -11.00 -9.20 4.55
CA ALA A 81 -9.76 -9.74 3.97
C ALA A 81 -9.71 -9.54 2.45
N GLN A 82 -10.87 -9.64 1.78
CA GLN A 82 -11.02 -9.44 0.33
C GLN A 82 -10.82 -7.98 -0.10
N ARG A 83 -10.67 -7.04 0.85
CA ARG A 83 -10.48 -5.60 0.60
C ARG A 83 -9.02 -5.16 0.74
N LEU A 84 -8.10 -6.11 0.94
CA LEU A 84 -6.67 -5.85 0.98
C LEU A 84 -6.04 -6.25 -0.36
N HIS A 85 -5.39 -5.30 -1.01
CA HIS A 85 -4.72 -5.52 -2.28
C HIS A 85 -3.28 -5.00 -2.22
N ARG A 86 -2.41 -5.64 -3.02
CA ARG A 86 -1.07 -5.13 -3.28
C ARG A 86 -1.00 -4.61 -4.70
N LEU A 87 -0.35 -3.47 -4.85
CA LEU A 87 0.06 -2.90 -6.12
C LEU A 87 1.56 -2.63 -6.04
N PRO A 88 2.42 -3.66 -6.21
CA PRO A 88 3.85 -3.59 -5.90
C PRO A 88 4.67 -2.75 -6.90
N LEU A 89 4.04 -1.83 -7.62
CA LEU A 89 4.66 -1.00 -8.64
C LEU A 89 5.63 0.01 -8.03
N SER A 90 6.79 0.13 -8.67
CA SER A 90 7.72 1.23 -8.47
C SER A 90 7.77 2.07 -9.74
N PHE A 91 7.67 3.39 -9.61
CA PHE A 91 7.83 4.32 -10.73
C PHE A 91 9.27 4.84 -10.85
N GLN A 92 10.23 4.20 -10.17
CA GLN A 92 11.64 4.56 -10.27
C GLN A 92 12.16 4.22 -11.68
N ARG A 93 12.73 5.22 -12.34
CA ARG A 93 13.28 5.15 -13.69
C ARG A 93 14.56 5.99 -13.76
N PRO A 94 15.45 5.75 -14.75
CA PRO A 94 16.63 6.58 -14.96
C PRO A 94 16.29 8.06 -15.06
N ALA A 95 17.12 8.89 -14.44
CA ALA A 95 17.06 10.33 -14.61
C ALA A 95 17.59 10.70 -16.00
N ILE A 96 16.83 11.51 -16.73
CA ILE A 96 17.20 12.05 -18.05
C ILE A 96 17.62 13.53 -17.98
N GLY A 97 17.69 14.09 -16.78
CA GLY A 97 18.13 15.45 -16.53
C GLY A 97 17.67 15.98 -15.19
N CYS A 98 18.00 17.22 -14.90
CA CYS A 98 17.49 17.97 -13.76
C CYS A 98 16.53 19.05 -14.28
N ASP A 99 15.42 19.28 -13.58
CA ASP A 99 14.64 20.48 -13.76
C ASP A 99 15.35 21.64 -13.05
N PRO A 100 15.88 22.63 -13.79
CA PRO A 100 16.63 23.73 -13.19
C PRO A 100 15.78 24.60 -12.26
N ARG A 101 14.44 24.59 -12.39
CA ARG A 101 13.52 25.38 -11.55
C ARG A 101 13.26 24.74 -10.19
N TYR A 102 13.29 23.40 -10.12
CA TYR A 102 12.90 22.66 -8.91
C TYR A 102 14.00 21.77 -8.34
N ARG A 103 15.20 21.75 -8.94
CA ARG A 103 16.31 20.84 -8.59
C ARG A 103 15.86 19.38 -8.45
N ARG A 104 14.87 18.96 -9.26
CA ARG A 104 14.32 17.61 -9.27
C ARG A 104 14.80 16.87 -10.50
N PHE A 105 15.21 15.62 -10.33
CA PHE A 105 15.54 14.75 -11.46
C PHE A 105 14.29 14.49 -12.30
N ARG A 106 14.35 14.85 -13.59
CA ARG A 106 13.36 14.44 -14.57
C ARG A 106 13.61 12.98 -14.92
N ARG A 107 12.58 12.15 -14.79
CA ARG A 107 12.62 10.74 -15.17
C ARG A 107 12.24 10.60 -16.63
N ARG A 108 12.74 9.57 -17.31
CA ARG A 108 12.19 9.25 -18.64
C ARG A 108 10.67 9.02 -18.55
N PRO A 109 9.89 9.38 -19.58
CA PRO A 109 8.51 8.96 -19.69
C PRO A 109 8.39 7.43 -19.69
N LEU A 110 7.20 6.93 -19.34
CA LEU A 110 6.84 5.53 -19.59
C LEU A 110 6.66 5.32 -21.10
N THR A 111 7.05 4.15 -21.59
CA THR A 111 6.75 3.74 -22.97
C THR A 111 5.27 3.34 -23.08
N SER A 112 4.71 3.29 -24.30
CA SER A 112 3.32 2.85 -24.51
C SER A 112 3.07 1.44 -23.97
N GLU A 113 4.07 0.56 -24.07
CA GLU A 113 3.99 -0.81 -23.54
C GLU A 113 3.95 -0.82 -22.00
N GLU A 114 4.81 -0.03 -21.35
CA GLU A 114 4.80 0.12 -19.89
C GLU A 114 3.50 0.75 -19.39
N VAL A 115 2.93 1.73 -20.11
CA VAL A 115 1.63 2.30 -19.81
C VAL A 115 0.53 1.23 -19.91
N ALA A 116 0.50 0.46 -21.01
CA ALA A 116 -0.50 -0.58 -21.20
C ALA A 116 -0.42 -1.67 -20.12
N GLN A 117 0.80 -2.10 -19.76
CA GLN A 117 1.00 -3.09 -18.70
C GLN A 117 0.69 -2.52 -17.30
N GLY A 118 1.09 -1.27 -17.03
CA GLY A 118 0.70 -0.56 -15.81
C GLY A 118 -0.82 -0.51 -15.62
N ARG A 119 -1.57 -0.20 -16.69
CA ARG A 119 -3.04 -0.22 -16.68
C ARG A 119 -3.61 -1.61 -16.42
N ARG A 120 -2.99 -2.68 -16.93
CA ARG A 120 -3.39 -4.06 -16.60
C ARG A 120 -3.26 -4.33 -15.09
N PHE A 121 -2.15 -3.95 -14.48
CA PHE A 121 -1.97 -4.10 -13.03
C PHE A 121 -2.99 -3.29 -12.23
N LEU A 122 -3.26 -2.05 -12.64
CA LEU A 122 -4.31 -1.21 -12.04
C LEU A 122 -5.69 -1.86 -12.15
N ALA A 123 -6.04 -2.41 -13.32
CA ALA A 123 -7.31 -3.10 -13.53
C ALA A 123 -7.48 -4.29 -12.58
N ALA A 124 -6.42 -5.07 -12.33
CA ALA A 124 -6.47 -6.24 -11.47
C ALA A 124 -6.76 -5.92 -9.99
N VAL A 125 -6.41 -4.71 -9.53
CA VAL A 125 -6.79 -4.20 -8.20
C VAL A 125 -8.02 -3.30 -8.24
N GLY A 126 -8.80 -3.40 -9.33
CA GLY A 126 -10.06 -2.71 -9.50
C GLY A 126 -9.95 -1.24 -9.89
N LEU A 127 -8.77 -0.70 -10.22
CA LEU A 127 -8.53 0.71 -10.53
C LEU A 127 -8.78 1.10 -12.00
N ALA A 128 -9.38 0.22 -12.82
CA ALA A 128 -9.81 0.60 -14.16
C ALA A 128 -10.88 1.71 -14.13
N PRO A 129 -10.91 2.66 -15.09
CA PRO A 129 -11.86 3.78 -15.11
C PRO A 129 -13.32 3.37 -14.90
N HIS A 130 -13.78 2.39 -15.68
CA HIS A 130 -15.13 1.83 -15.58
C HIS A 130 -15.46 1.27 -14.19
N ALA A 131 -14.51 0.59 -13.56
CA ALA A 131 -14.65 0.04 -12.22
C ALA A 131 -14.62 1.15 -11.15
N LEU A 132 -13.80 2.19 -11.33
CA LEU A 132 -13.79 3.36 -10.44
C LEU A 132 -15.13 4.11 -10.45
N ALA A 133 -15.78 4.22 -11.61
CA ALA A 133 -17.05 4.91 -11.72
C ALA A 133 -18.21 4.20 -10.97
N ARG A 134 -18.15 2.87 -10.89
CA ARG A 134 -19.25 2.02 -10.40
C ARG A 134 -19.08 1.48 -8.99
N ARG A 135 -17.88 1.57 -8.40
CA ARG A 135 -17.66 0.99 -7.08
C ARG A 135 -18.43 1.72 -5.98
N ASP A 136 -18.89 0.96 -5.00
CA ASP A 136 -19.59 1.51 -3.84
C ASP A 136 -18.62 2.19 -2.87
N ARG A 137 -17.49 1.53 -2.58
CA ARG A 137 -16.48 1.96 -1.62
C ARG A 137 -15.36 2.76 -2.29
N PRO A 138 -14.63 3.62 -1.57
CA PRO A 138 -13.44 4.24 -2.14
C PRO A 138 -12.31 3.21 -2.30
N ALA A 139 -11.50 3.37 -3.36
CA ALA A 139 -10.20 2.73 -3.45
C ALA A 139 -9.17 3.60 -2.74
N VAL A 140 -8.43 3.02 -1.79
CA VAL A 140 -7.53 3.74 -0.87
C VAL A 140 -6.10 3.32 -1.14
N LEU A 141 -5.35 4.19 -1.79
CA LEU A 141 -3.93 4.00 -2.09
C LEU A 141 -3.10 4.35 -0.85
N VAL A 142 -2.31 3.39 -0.35
CA VAL A 142 -1.52 3.53 0.87
C VAL A 142 -0.04 3.31 0.56
N ASP A 143 0.83 4.22 0.98
CA ASP A 143 2.29 4.13 0.77
C ASP A 143 3.08 4.85 1.86
N VAL A 144 4.35 4.51 2.02
CA VAL A 144 5.36 5.34 2.71
C VAL A 144 5.68 6.54 1.80
N VAL A 145 5.58 7.75 2.35
CA VAL A 145 5.76 8.98 1.57
C VAL A 145 6.90 9.82 2.11
N ASP A 146 7.94 9.95 1.29
CA ASP A 146 9.03 10.92 1.45
C ASP A 146 8.67 12.26 0.75
N GLY A 147 8.51 12.22 -0.59
CA GLY A 147 8.21 13.42 -1.41
C GLY A 147 6.95 13.35 -2.28
N GLY A 148 6.15 12.27 -2.18
CA GLY A 148 4.89 12.11 -2.93
C GLY A 148 5.03 11.73 -4.41
N GLY A 149 6.25 11.41 -4.87
CA GLY A 149 6.52 11.08 -6.27
C GLY A 149 5.74 9.85 -6.77
N THR A 150 5.71 8.77 -5.98
CA THR A 150 4.96 7.54 -6.33
C THR A 150 3.48 7.82 -6.54
N PHE A 151 2.83 8.52 -5.60
CA PHE A 151 1.42 8.89 -5.75
C PHE A 151 1.16 9.84 -6.92
N THR A 152 2.09 10.74 -7.23
CA THR A 152 1.96 11.63 -8.39
C THR A 152 1.97 10.84 -9.69
N GLU A 153 2.94 9.96 -9.87
CA GLU A 153 3.04 9.11 -11.07
C GLU A 153 1.83 8.19 -11.21
N LEU A 154 1.39 7.57 -10.11
CA LEU A 154 0.22 6.71 -10.07
C LEU A 154 -1.07 7.48 -10.40
N PHE A 155 -1.24 8.67 -9.80
CA PHE A 155 -2.38 9.52 -10.08
C PHE A 155 -2.42 9.93 -11.56
N THR A 156 -1.29 10.36 -12.12
CA THR A 156 -1.20 10.73 -13.54
C THR A 156 -1.59 9.56 -14.43
N LEU A 157 -1.03 8.36 -14.20
CA LEU A 157 -1.35 7.17 -14.99
C LEU A 157 -2.85 6.83 -14.95
N VAL A 158 -3.48 6.92 -13.77
CA VAL A 158 -4.93 6.69 -13.60
C VAL A 158 -5.74 7.81 -14.26
N ARG A 159 -5.34 9.07 -14.07
CA ARG A 159 -6.07 10.24 -14.57
C ARG A 159 -6.09 10.30 -16.08
N ASP A 160 -4.94 10.09 -16.71
CA ASP A 160 -4.80 10.06 -18.17
C ASP A 160 -5.66 8.93 -18.75
N TRP A 161 -5.69 7.77 -18.09
CA TRP A 161 -6.54 6.65 -18.51
C TRP A 161 -8.04 6.96 -18.40
N ILE A 162 -8.48 7.63 -17.34
CA ILE A 162 -9.87 8.09 -17.19
C ILE A 162 -10.25 9.06 -18.30
N ASP A 163 -9.36 9.99 -18.64
CA ASP A 163 -9.62 11.00 -19.67
C ASP A 163 -9.68 10.37 -21.07
N GLU A 164 -8.82 9.40 -21.37
CA GLU A 164 -8.87 8.62 -22.60
C GLU A 164 -10.17 7.81 -22.75
N GLU A 165 -10.61 7.13 -21.68
CA GLU A 165 -11.86 6.35 -21.68
C GLU A 165 -13.13 7.22 -21.48
N ARG A 166 -12.95 8.53 -21.23
CA ARG A 166 -14.03 9.49 -21.00
C ARG A 166 -15.01 9.10 -19.88
N GLU A 167 -14.52 8.38 -18.88
CA GLU A 167 -15.31 8.03 -17.69
C GLU A 167 -15.48 9.26 -16.78
N PRO A 168 -16.58 9.35 -15.99
CA PRO A 168 -16.99 10.60 -15.35
C PRO A 168 -16.09 10.95 -14.17
N TRP A 169 -15.09 11.81 -14.42
CA TRP A 169 -14.17 12.31 -13.40
C TRP A 169 -14.86 12.88 -12.15
N PRO A 170 -15.95 13.67 -12.24
CA PRO A 170 -16.64 14.19 -11.06
C PRO A 170 -17.14 13.11 -10.09
N VAL A 171 -17.45 11.92 -10.61
CA VAL A 171 -17.83 10.74 -9.82
C VAL A 171 -16.58 10.04 -9.29
N ILE A 172 -15.64 9.72 -10.17
CA ILE A 172 -14.44 8.93 -9.84
C ILE A 172 -13.57 9.62 -8.78
N ARG A 173 -13.39 10.95 -8.84
CA ARG A 173 -12.58 11.70 -7.86
C ARG A 173 -13.05 11.55 -6.40
N ARG A 174 -14.32 11.17 -6.18
CA ARG A 174 -14.89 10.93 -4.84
C ARG A 174 -14.68 9.48 -4.38
N LYS A 175 -14.25 8.60 -5.28
CA LYS A 175 -14.01 7.16 -5.07
C LYS A 175 -12.52 6.80 -5.01
N LEU A 176 -11.64 7.81 -5.04
CA LEU A 176 -10.20 7.69 -4.85
C LEU A 176 -9.80 8.32 -3.53
N ARG A 177 -8.92 7.65 -2.80
CA ARG A 177 -8.29 8.15 -1.59
C ARG A 177 -6.81 7.80 -1.58
N PHE A 178 -6.02 8.64 -0.91
CA PHE A 178 -4.59 8.50 -0.74
C PHE A 178 -4.26 8.68 0.75
N VAL A 179 -3.63 7.69 1.35
CA VAL A 179 -3.15 7.73 2.72
C VAL A 179 -1.63 7.63 2.69
N GLY A 180 -0.95 8.76 2.90
CA GLY A 180 0.50 8.82 2.96
C GLY A 180 1.02 8.58 4.38
N VAL A 181 1.83 7.54 4.55
CA VAL A 181 2.56 7.30 5.81
C VAL A 181 3.85 8.11 5.79
N THR A 182 3.89 9.21 6.54
CA THR A 182 5.02 10.14 6.55
C THR A 182 5.85 9.98 7.83
N SER A 183 7.12 10.34 7.76
CA SER A 183 7.99 10.40 8.95
C SER A 183 7.42 11.40 9.97
N ARG A 184 7.41 11.04 11.25
CA ARG A 184 6.97 11.89 12.35
C ARG A 184 8.03 12.96 12.60
N CYS A 185 7.68 14.19 12.27
CA CYS A 185 8.48 15.37 12.57
C CYS A 185 7.87 16.15 13.74
N LYS A 186 8.64 17.08 14.32
CA LYS A 186 8.09 18.08 15.25
C LYS A 186 6.94 18.83 14.56
N THR A 187 5.85 19.05 15.30
CA THR A 187 4.70 19.82 14.80
C THR A 187 5.12 21.27 14.60
N SER A 188 5.13 21.74 13.36
CA SER A 188 5.41 23.12 12.99
C SER A 188 4.56 23.54 11.78
N PRO A 189 4.14 24.81 11.68
CA PRO A 189 3.55 25.34 10.45
C PRO A 189 4.45 25.16 9.22
N ASN A 190 5.77 25.13 9.42
CA ASN A 190 6.78 24.99 8.38
C ASN A 190 7.13 23.53 8.06
N THR A 191 6.46 22.56 8.69
CA THR A 191 6.70 21.14 8.40
C THR A 191 6.28 20.85 6.97
N TYR A 192 7.22 20.33 6.16
CA TYR A 192 6.97 19.90 4.80
C TYR A 192 5.82 18.90 4.73
N ARG A 193 4.88 19.12 3.80
CA ARG A 193 3.75 18.23 3.54
C ARG A 193 3.68 17.95 2.05
N TRP A 194 4.01 16.73 1.65
CA TRP A 194 4.10 16.33 0.25
C TRP A 194 2.87 16.74 -0.58
N GLN A 195 1.66 16.63 -0.01
CA GLN A 195 0.42 16.96 -0.71
C GLN A 195 0.31 18.45 -1.08
N GLN A 196 0.91 19.35 -0.31
CA GLN A 196 0.93 20.80 -0.62
C GLN A 196 1.79 21.11 -1.85
N HIS A 197 2.71 20.20 -2.20
CA HIS A 197 3.61 20.32 -3.35
C HIS A 197 3.19 19.43 -4.52
N ALA A 198 2.00 18.83 -4.44
CA ALA A 198 1.42 17.96 -5.46
C ALA A 198 0.09 18.56 -5.93
N ALA A 199 0.14 19.37 -6.99
CA ALA A 199 -1.02 20.15 -7.47
C ALA A 199 -2.27 19.30 -7.74
N TRP A 200 -2.08 18.05 -8.19
CA TRP A 200 -3.18 17.13 -8.45
C TRP A 200 -4.05 16.85 -7.22
N THR A 201 -3.52 16.97 -6.01
CA THR A 201 -4.28 16.73 -4.77
C THR A 201 -5.45 17.71 -4.61
N GLN A 202 -5.34 18.93 -5.19
CA GLN A 202 -6.40 19.94 -5.19
C GLN A 202 -7.58 19.56 -6.10
N THR A 203 -7.37 18.61 -7.03
CA THR A 203 -8.43 18.08 -7.89
C THR A 203 -9.32 17.06 -7.18
N LEU A 204 -8.94 16.61 -5.99
CA LEU A 204 -9.69 15.67 -5.15
C LEU A 204 -10.46 16.39 -4.04
N PRO A 205 -11.49 15.77 -3.44
CA PRO A 205 -12.06 16.27 -2.19
C PRO A 205 -11.01 16.36 -1.08
N ALA A 206 -11.12 17.33 -0.17
CA ALA A 206 -10.14 17.54 0.90
C ALA A 206 -9.91 16.28 1.79
N ALA A 207 -10.97 15.52 2.04
CA ALA A 207 -10.91 14.28 2.83
C ALA A 207 -10.30 13.08 2.07
N ALA A 208 -9.99 13.22 0.78
CA ALA A 208 -9.45 12.14 -0.03
C ALA A 208 -7.94 11.95 0.14
N VAL A 209 -7.22 12.97 0.65
CA VAL A 209 -5.77 12.89 0.86
C VAL A 209 -5.49 13.09 2.35
N ALA A 210 -5.00 12.04 3.00
CA ALA A 210 -4.69 12.04 4.42
C ALA A 210 -3.23 11.63 4.65
N ASN A 211 -2.62 12.19 5.70
CA ASN A 211 -1.33 11.73 6.19
C ASN A 211 -1.50 10.98 7.50
N VAL A 212 -0.70 9.95 7.71
CA VAL A 212 -0.51 9.29 9.00
C VAL A 212 0.96 9.35 9.33
N SER A 213 1.32 9.80 10.53
CA SER A 213 2.72 9.87 10.93
C SER A 213 3.17 8.59 11.62
N LEU A 214 4.33 8.09 11.20
CA LEU A 214 5.04 6.95 11.78
C LEU A 214 6.33 7.44 12.45
N GLU A 215 6.76 6.80 13.54
CA GLU A 215 8.03 7.14 14.20
C GLU A 215 9.18 7.17 13.16
N ARG A 216 10.11 8.11 13.28
CA ARG A 216 11.08 8.44 12.24
C ARG A 216 12.01 7.27 11.91
N TRP A 217 12.52 6.58 12.92
CA TRP A 217 13.35 5.40 12.72
C TRP A 217 12.54 4.26 12.09
N VAL A 218 11.31 4.00 12.56
CA VAL A 218 10.45 2.95 11.96
C VAL A 218 10.09 3.27 10.51
N TRP A 219 9.82 4.54 10.21
CA TRP A 219 9.57 5.01 8.85
C TRP A 219 10.77 4.78 7.94
N SER A 220 11.98 5.09 8.41
CA SER A 220 13.22 4.86 7.66
C SER A 220 13.54 3.37 7.54
N TYR A 221 13.28 2.58 8.58
CA TYR A 221 13.42 1.12 8.50
C TYR A 221 12.59 0.56 7.33
N PHE A 222 11.31 0.89 7.24
CA PHE A 222 10.45 0.41 6.15
C PHE A 222 10.81 0.99 4.77
N GLY A 223 11.30 2.21 4.69
CA GLY A 223 11.69 2.85 3.43
C GLY A 223 13.03 2.38 2.88
N ASP A 224 14.01 2.19 3.77
CA ASP A 224 15.43 2.19 3.42
C ASP A 224 16.17 0.91 3.80
N HIS A 225 15.80 0.26 4.91
CA HIS A 225 16.64 -0.77 5.55
C HIS A 225 16.03 -2.17 5.57
N GLN A 226 14.71 -2.28 5.60
CA GLN A 226 14.02 -3.55 5.70
C GLN A 226 14.33 -4.44 4.49
N VAL A 227 14.73 -5.69 4.75
CA VAL A 227 14.86 -6.71 3.72
C VAL A 227 13.46 -7.05 3.18
N LYS A 228 13.27 -6.94 1.87
CA LYS A 228 11.94 -7.07 1.23
C LYS A 228 11.78 -8.44 0.58
N LEU A 229 10.59 -9.03 0.71
CA LEU A 229 10.22 -10.32 0.10
C LEU A 229 10.21 -10.31 -1.43
N THR A 230 9.84 -9.18 -2.04
CA THR A 230 9.84 -9.03 -3.49
C THR A 230 10.87 -8.01 -3.88
N ARG A 231 11.51 -8.14 -5.04
CA ARG A 231 12.42 -7.11 -5.55
C ARG A 231 11.66 -5.85 -5.98
N SER A 232 12.37 -4.73 -6.16
CA SER A 232 11.75 -3.51 -6.69
C SER A 232 11.18 -3.78 -8.09
N PHE A 233 9.89 -3.50 -8.29
CA PHE A 233 9.19 -3.79 -9.53
C PHE A 233 9.01 -2.53 -10.34
N ARG A 234 10.12 -2.12 -10.96
CA ARG A 234 10.25 -0.92 -11.79
C ARG A 234 9.71 -1.17 -13.20
N PRO A 235 9.50 -0.13 -14.02
CA PRO A 235 8.85 -0.27 -15.34
C PRO A 235 9.55 -1.23 -16.30
N ASP A 236 10.89 -1.32 -16.25
CA ASP A 236 11.68 -2.32 -16.99
C ASP A 236 11.32 -3.77 -16.65
N ARG A 237 10.73 -4.01 -15.47
CA ARG A 237 10.26 -5.32 -15.02
C ARG A 237 8.79 -5.54 -15.23
N TRP A 238 8.01 -4.50 -15.53
CA TRP A 238 6.57 -4.65 -15.74
C TRP A 238 6.29 -5.53 -16.97
N THR A 239 7.11 -5.38 -18.00
CA THR A 239 6.99 -6.07 -19.29
C THR A 239 7.90 -7.29 -19.39
N ALA A 240 8.77 -7.52 -18.41
CA ALA A 240 9.62 -8.69 -18.35
C ALA A 240 8.82 -9.93 -17.93
N GLU A 241 9.32 -11.12 -18.28
CA GLU A 241 8.76 -12.36 -17.75
C GLU A 241 8.90 -12.42 -16.22
N ALA A 242 7.88 -12.96 -15.55
CA ALA A 242 7.87 -13.06 -14.12
C ALA A 242 8.97 -14.03 -13.65
N GLU A 243 9.89 -13.54 -12.82
CA GLU A 243 10.85 -14.39 -12.11
C GLU A 243 10.10 -15.22 -11.05
N GLY A 244 10.52 -16.48 -10.88
CA GLY A 244 10.03 -17.34 -9.79
C GLY A 244 10.45 -16.85 -8.40
N PRO A 245 10.00 -17.52 -7.32
CA PRO A 245 10.36 -17.14 -5.96
C PRO A 245 11.87 -17.21 -5.71
N ASP A 246 12.43 -16.12 -5.17
CA ASP A 246 13.75 -16.14 -4.53
C ASP A 246 13.67 -17.07 -3.28
N ARG A 247 14.76 -17.79 -2.98
CA ARG A 247 14.86 -18.72 -1.83
C ARG A 247 16.17 -18.57 -1.04
N ASP A 248 16.83 -17.43 -1.20
CA ASP A 248 18.08 -17.14 -0.51
C ASP A 248 17.87 -16.80 0.98
N GLU A 249 18.97 -16.65 1.72
CA GLU A 249 18.93 -16.35 3.16
C GLU A 249 18.17 -15.06 3.47
N ARG A 250 18.33 -14.03 2.63
CA ARG A 250 17.63 -12.75 2.78
C ARG A 250 16.13 -12.92 2.61
N THR A 251 15.71 -13.76 1.66
CA THR A 251 14.30 -14.08 1.45
C THR A 251 13.75 -14.84 2.65
N ARG A 252 14.51 -15.79 3.22
CA ARG A 252 14.10 -16.52 4.43
C ARG A 252 13.95 -15.58 5.63
N GLN A 253 14.87 -14.62 5.80
CA GLN A 253 14.78 -13.59 6.83
C GLN A 253 13.51 -12.74 6.67
N ALA A 254 13.27 -12.20 5.47
CA ALA A 254 12.09 -11.39 5.19
C ALA A 254 10.78 -12.19 5.34
N LEU A 255 10.80 -13.47 5.00
CA LEU A 255 9.67 -14.39 5.15
C LEU A 255 9.35 -14.67 6.61
N THR A 256 10.39 -14.85 7.43
CA THR A 256 10.25 -15.06 8.87
C THR A 256 9.59 -13.85 9.53
N GLU A 257 10.04 -12.64 9.20
CA GLU A 257 9.43 -11.39 9.69
C GLU A 257 7.96 -11.25 9.26
N ALA A 258 7.68 -11.45 7.97
CA ALA A 258 6.34 -11.33 7.44
C ALA A 258 5.38 -12.39 8.04
N ALA A 259 5.84 -13.64 8.20
CA ALA A 259 5.09 -14.70 8.86
C ALA A 259 4.80 -14.37 10.34
N ALA A 260 5.78 -13.82 11.06
CA ALA A 260 5.59 -13.40 12.45
C ALA A 260 4.56 -12.26 12.57
N LEU A 261 4.53 -11.31 11.63
CA LEU A 261 3.52 -10.24 11.59
C LEU A 261 2.11 -10.78 11.32
N VAL A 262 1.96 -11.73 10.40
CA VAL A 262 0.67 -12.38 10.12
C VAL A 262 0.21 -13.18 11.34
N ALA A 263 1.10 -13.94 11.97
CA ALA A 263 0.81 -14.72 13.17
C ALA A 263 0.38 -13.80 14.33
N TYR A 264 1.11 -12.70 14.56
CA TYR A 264 0.73 -11.69 15.53
C TYR A 264 -0.64 -11.09 15.21
N GLY A 265 -0.88 -10.68 13.96
CA GLY A 265 -2.16 -10.12 13.52
C GLY A 265 -3.33 -11.07 13.71
N ARG A 266 -3.13 -12.38 13.51
CA ARG A 266 -4.15 -13.42 13.72
C ARG A 266 -4.45 -13.66 15.19
N SER A 267 -3.49 -13.41 16.07
CA SER A 267 -3.66 -13.61 17.51
C SER A 267 -4.71 -12.64 18.09
N ARG A 268 -5.38 -13.08 19.17
CA ARG A 268 -6.29 -12.22 19.95
C ARG A 268 -5.60 -10.93 20.40
N ALA A 269 -4.34 -11.02 20.82
CA ALA A 269 -3.56 -9.87 21.28
C ALA A 269 -3.35 -8.84 20.15
N GLY A 270 -2.97 -9.29 18.96
CA GLY A 270 -2.77 -8.42 17.80
C GLY A 270 -4.06 -7.77 17.31
N ARG A 271 -5.15 -8.54 17.21
CA ARG A 271 -6.47 -7.99 16.85
C ARG A 271 -6.95 -6.93 17.84
N GLN A 272 -6.80 -7.18 19.14
CA GLN A 272 -7.13 -6.21 20.18
C GLN A 272 -6.21 -4.98 20.17
N ALA A 273 -4.93 -5.16 19.87
CA ALA A 273 -3.99 -4.04 19.75
C ALA A 273 -4.38 -3.11 18.60
N VAL A 274 -4.70 -3.67 17.42
CA VAL A 274 -5.19 -2.90 16.27
C VAL A 274 -6.55 -2.27 16.55
N ALA A 275 -7.49 -2.99 17.17
CA ALA A 275 -8.80 -2.45 17.56
C ALA A 275 -8.65 -1.24 18.50
N ARG A 276 -7.77 -1.32 19.50
CA ARG A 276 -7.45 -0.20 20.40
C ARG A 276 -6.79 0.96 19.66
N ALA A 277 -5.90 0.68 18.70
CA ALA A 277 -5.25 1.72 17.89
C ALA A 277 -6.26 2.48 17.02
N VAL A 278 -7.19 1.78 16.36
CA VAL A 278 -8.32 2.38 15.64
C VAL A 278 -9.18 3.20 16.61
N GLY A 279 -9.46 2.64 17.79
CA GLY A 279 -10.28 3.25 18.82
C GLY A 279 -9.71 4.51 19.48
N ARG A 280 -8.46 4.88 19.18
CA ARG A 280 -7.83 6.12 19.68
C ARG A 280 -7.80 7.24 18.64
N ASP A 281 -8.13 6.96 17.37
CA ASP A 281 -8.14 8.01 16.35
C ASP A 281 -9.43 8.86 16.45
N PRO A 282 -9.34 10.20 16.45
CA PRO A 282 -10.51 11.08 16.50
C PRO A 282 -11.54 10.86 15.39
N ALA A 283 -11.17 10.18 14.29
CA ALA A 283 -12.09 9.80 13.20
C ALA A 283 -13.14 8.74 13.59
N LEU A 284 -13.16 8.26 14.83
CA LEU A 284 -14.12 7.28 15.39
C LEU A 284 -15.61 7.69 15.33
N SER A 285 -15.92 8.89 14.86
CA SER A 285 -17.30 9.37 14.71
C SER A 285 -18.13 8.52 13.72
N HIS A 286 -17.49 7.76 12.84
CA HIS A 286 -18.19 6.98 11.82
C HIS A 286 -18.70 5.60 12.32
N PRO A 287 -19.98 5.24 12.06
CA PRO A 287 -20.55 3.95 12.48
C PRO A 287 -19.77 2.71 12.02
N TRP A 288 -19.27 2.71 10.78
CA TRP A 288 -18.52 1.58 10.22
C TRP A 288 -17.21 1.29 10.97
N LEU A 289 -16.57 2.32 11.55
CA LEU A 289 -15.36 2.16 12.37
C LEU A 289 -15.67 1.48 13.69
N ARG A 290 -16.81 1.81 14.31
CA ARG A 290 -17.27 1.13 15.52
C ARG A 290 -17.52 -0.35 15.25
N THR A 291 -18.22 -0.67 14.16
CA THR A 291 -18.42 -2.06 13.73
C THR A 291 -17.11 -2.79 13.49
N LEU A 292 -16.13 -2.13 12.85
CA LEU A 292 -14.79 -2.71 12.67
C LEU A 292 -14.13 -3.02 14.01
N VAL A 293 -14.09 -2.06 14.94
CA VAL A 293 -13.49 -2.23 16.27
C VAL A 293 -14.16 -3.37 17.03
N THR A 294 -15.49 -3.45 17.00
CA THR A 294 -16.24 -4.55 17.64
C THR A 294 -15.85 -5.90 17.05
N ASN A 295 -15.88 -6.05 15.72
CA ASN A 295 -15.55 -7.31 15.05
C ASN A 295 -14.12 -7.76 15.36
N LEU A 296 -13.16 -6.83 15.42
CA LEU A 296 -11.77 -7.13 15.76
C LEU A 296 -11.59 -7.49 17.25
N ALA A 297 -12.41 -6.95 18.15
CA ALA A 297 -12.30 -7.24 19.57
C ALA A 297 -12.93 -8.60 19.96
N THR A 298 -13.94 -9.03 19.19
CA THR A 298 -14.68 -10.28 19.43
C THR A 298 -14.09 -11.51 18.74
N GLY A 299 -13.41 -11.31 17.60
CA GLY A 299 -12.74 -12.39 16.85
C GLY A 299 -11.34 -12.68 17.36
#